data_AF-A0A7C5BPI8-F1
#
_entry.id   AF-A0A7C5BPI8-F1
#
_cell.length_a   1.000
_cell.length_b   1.000
_cell.length_c   1.000
_cell.angle_alpha   90.00
_cell.angle_beta   90.00
_cell.angle_gamma   90.00
#
_symmetry.space_group_name_H-M   'P 1'
#
loop_
_entity.id
_entity.type
_entity.pdbx_description
1 polymer ?
#
loop_
_entity_poly.entity_id
_entity_poly.type
_entity_poly.pdbx_seq_one_letter_code
_entity_poly.pdbx_strand_id
1 'polypeptide(L)'
;MSEYLGLSNSESIAAIIRALCSNDSSSNTLIEQFTDTCDSLESSEVDEAFSQLGREGLKFHDRPEVIELYNGVIQDKLVAASLNRYAPGHPVRVYLEENLLIRSLFSQLNKIAPITEPHRKAAEVLIGDLSNVELHYLRKENQLFPLLERHEWDGPSNNMWPIHDEIRAKLKQARTLVGEGAIETLNSCLGSLQIEMLRLMSIEEETLFPNAMELLEEQEWKQMREGDAEIGWMFAEEPVMFPPQSTGRSEAVDDNYVHPSQLTEPSELP
;
A
#
# COMPACT_ATOMS: atom_id res chain seq x y z
N MET A 1 -30.53 8.54 -17.81
CA MET A 1 -30.58 7.30 -17.00
C MET A 1 -29.51 6.40 -17.58
N SER A 2 -28.40 6.25 -16.85
CA SER A 2 -27.11 5.76 -17.35
C SER A 2 -27.22 4.29 -17.77
N GLU A 3 -26.81 3.95 -18.99
CA GLU A 3 -26.72 2.57 -19.54
C GLU A 3 -25.73 1.66 -18.78
N TYR A 4 -25.12 2.15 -17.69
CA TYR A 4 -23.98 1.52 -17.03
C TYR A 4 -24.28 0.89 -15.66
N LEU A 5 -25.52 0.96 -15.17
CA LEU A 5 -25.95 0.22 -13.97
C LEU A 5 -26.06 -1.28 -14.30
N GLY A 6 -24.93 -2.00 -14.24
CA GLY A 6 -24.90 -3.47 -14.36
C GLY A 6 -23.71 -4.09 -15.09
N LEU A 7 -22.70 -3.32 -15.50
CA LEU A 7 -21.48 -3.88 -16.08
C LEU A 7 -20.64 -4.58 -15.02
N SER A 8 -19.94 -5.65 -15.41
CA SER A 8 -18.86 -6.19 -14.58
C SER A 8 -17.72 -5.17 -14.44
N ASN A 9 -16.83 -5.39 -13.47
CA ASN A 9 -15.61 -4.59 -13.34
C ASN A 9 -14.75 -4.67 -14.61
N SER A 10 -14.60 -5.87 -15.19
CA SER A 10 -13.83 -6.09 -16.42
C SER A 10 -14.42 -5.32 -17.61
N GLU A 11 -15.76 -5.33 -17.76
CA GLU A 11 -16.46 -4.56 -18.79
C GLU A 11 -16.31 -3.06 -18.60
N SER A 12 -16.37 -2.57 -17.36
CA SER A 12 -16.18 -1.16 -17.01
C SER A 12 -14.78 -0.68 -17.36
N ILE A 13 -13.75 -1.45 -16.99
CA ILE A 13 -12.34 -1.17 -17.34
C ILE A 13 -12.17 -1.12 -18.86
N ALA A 14 -12.72 -2.10 -19.59
CA ALA A 14 -12.64 -2.13 -21.04
C ALA A 14 -13.33 -0.92 -21.68
N ALA A 15 -14.47 -0.47 -21.15
CA ALA A 15 -15.17 0.73 -21.62
C ALA A 15 -14.33 2.00 -21.42
N ILE A 16 -13.74 2.18 -20.24
CA ILE A 16 -12.86 3.32 -19.94
C ILE A 16 -11.68 3.34 -20.92
N ILE A 17 -10.99 2.21 -21.13
CA ILE A 17 -9.82 2.16 -22.01
C ILE A 17 -10.19 2.48 -23.46
N ARG A 18 -11.36 2.02 -23.95
CA ARG A 18 -11.85 2.41 -25.28
C ARG A 18 -12.10 3.91 -25.39
N ALA A 19 -12.73 4.51 -24.38
CA ALA A 19 -12.98 5.94 -24.32
C ALA A 19 -11.68 6.74 -24.32
N LEU A 20 -10.69 6.35 -23.50
CA LEU A 20 -9.35 6.94 -23.47
C LEU A 20 -8.64 6.80 -24.81
N CYS A 21 -8.69 5.62 -25.44
CA CYS A 21 -8.06 5.39 -26.74
C CYS A 21 -8.67 6.25 -27.86
N SER A 22 -9.95 6.58 -27.75
CA SER A 22 -10.70 7.37 -28.72
C SER A 22 -10.70 8.87 -28.41
N ASN A 23 -10.04 9.30 -27.33
CA ASN A 23 -10.10 10.66 -26.78
C ASN A 23 -11.54 11.15 -26.54
N ASP A 24 -12.41 10.25 -26.08
CA ASP A 24 -13.80 10.54 -25.80
C ASP A 24 -13.92 11.34 -24.49
N SER A 25 -14.70 12.43 -24.54
CA SER A 25 -15.02 13.28 -23.38
C SER A 25 -15.68 12.54 -22.21
N SER A 26 -16.28 11.36 -22.46
CA SER A 26 -16.90 10.52 -21.44
C SER A 26 -15.89 9.79 -20.54
N SER A 27 -14.61 9.71 -20.93
CA SER A 27 -13.57 8.99 -20.19
C SER A 27 -13.49 9.40 -18.71
N ASN A 28 -13.43 10.70 -18.41
CA ASN A 28 -13.38 11.19 -17.04
C ASN A 28 -14.61 10.77 -16.22
N THR A 29 -15.82 10.90 -16.81
CA THR A 29 -17.06 10.49 -16.15
C THR A 29 -17.08 8.99 -15.86
N LEU A 30 -16.56 8.16 -16.78
CA LEU A 30 -16.47 6.71 -16.57
C LEU A 30 -15.46 6.35 -15.48
N ILE A 31 -14.33 7.06 -15.42
CA ILE A 31 -13.33 6.90 -14.37
C ILE A 31 -13.91 7.25 -13.00
N GLU A 32 -14.60 8.39 -12.88
CA GLU A 32 -15.27 8.80 -11.64
C GLU A 32 -16.30 7.76 -11.20
N GLN A 33 -17.19 7.34 -12.10
CA GLN A 33 -18.21 6.32 -11.81
C GLN A 33 -17.60 5.00 -11.34
N PHE A 34 -16.55 4.54 -12.02
CA PHE A 34 -15.85 3.32 -11.63
C PHE A 34 -15.17 3.46 -10.27
N THR A 35 -14.54 4.61 -10.01
CA THR A 35 -13.89 4.90 -8.73
C THR A 35 -14.88 4.89 -7.57
N ASP A 36 -16.08 5.42 -7.78
CA ASP A 36 -17.15 5.50 -6.76
C ASP A 36 -17.88 4.17 -6.53
N THR A 37 -17.96 3.31 -7.56
CA THR A 37 -18.79 2.10 -7.52
C THR A 37 -17.99 0.84 -7.23
N CYS A 38 -16.71 0.79 -7.64
CA CYS A 38 -15.85 -0.35 -7.46
C CYS A 38 -15.05 -0.18 -6.16
N ASP A 39 -15.31 -0.97 -5.12
CA ASP A 39 -14.52 -0.89 -3.88
C ASP A 39 -13.16 -1.60 -4.03
N SER A 40 -13.12 -2.70 -4.77
CA SER A 40 -11.94 -3.54 -4.94
C SER A 40 -11.96 -4.31 -6.27
N LEU A 41 -10.79 -4.69 -6.78
CA LEU A 41 -10.61 -5.47 -8.00
C LEU A 41 -9.78 -6.72 -7.75
N GLU A 42 -10.10 -7.80 -8.46
CA GLU A 42 -9.23 -8.97 -8.59
C GLU A 42 -8.37 -8.88 -9.85
N SER A 43 -7.14 -9.39 -9.80
CA SER A 43 -6.23 -9.38 -10.97
C SER A 43 -6.84 -10.03 -12.21
N SER A 44 -7.64 -11.09 -12.02
CA SER A 44 -8.33 -11.78 -13.11
C SER A 44 -9.34 -10.90 -13.85
N GLU A 45 -9.96 -9.92 -13.18
CA GLU A 45 -10.92 -9.00 -13.81
C GLU A 45 -10.20 -8.01 -14.72
N VAL A 46 -9.00 -7.57 -14.32
CA VAL A 46 -8.14 -6.71 -15.15
C VAL A 46 -7.59 -7.49 -16.35
N ASP A 47 -7.12 -8.72 -16.12
CA ASP A 47 -6.65 -9.61 -17.18
C ASP A 47 -7.73 -9.93 -18.20
N GLU A 48 -8.97 -10.13 -17.75
CA GLU A 48 -10.14 -10.34 -18.61
C GLU A 48 -10.37 -9.12 -19.51
N ALA A 49 -10.37 -7.91 -18.94
CA ALA A 49 -10.53 -6.67 -19.69
C ALA A 49 -9.43 -6.49 -20.73
N PHE A 50 -8.17 -6.70 -20.35
CA PHE A 50 -7.02 -6.55 -21.26
C PHE A 50 -7.04 -7.60 -22.37
N SER A 51 -7.36 -8.85 -22.03
CA SER A 51 -7.50 -9.94 -23.00
C SER A 51 -8.64 -9.69 -23.98
N GLN A 52 -9.74 -9.09 -23.55
CA GLN A 52 -10.83 -8.67 -24.42
C GLN A 52 -10.35 -7.60 -25.42
N LEU A 53 -9.76 -6.51 -24.93
CA LEU A 53 -9.27 -5.42 -25.78
C LEU A 53 -8.18 -5.87 -26.76
N GLY A 54 -7.32 -6.80 -26.33
CA GLY A 54 -6.32 -7.43 -27.19
C GLY A 54 -6.94 -8.26 -28.32
N ARG A 55 -8.01 -9.01 -28.04
CA ARG A 55 -8.79 -9.74 -29.08
C ARG A 55 -9.47 -8.80 -30.07
N GLU A 56 -9.84 -7.59 -29.63
CA GLU A 56 -10.37 -6.52 -30.49
C GLU A 56 -9.28 -5.84 -31.34
N GLY A 57 -8.01 -6.16 -31.09
CA GLY A 57 -6.86 -5.58 -31.80
C GLY A 57 -6.49 -4.17 -31.33
N LEU A 58 -7.03 -3.72 -30.19
CA LEU A 58 -6.74 -2.40 -29.65
C LEU A 58 -5.33 -2.38 -29.05
N LYS A 59 -4.52 -1.39 -29.46
CA LYS A 59 -3.20 -1.15 -28.89
C LYS A 59 -3.29 -0.05 -27.83
N PHE A 60 -3.27 -0.45 -26.56
CA PHE A 60 -3.47 0.47 -25.45
C PHE A 60 -2.34 0.47 -24.41
N HIS A 61 -1.51 -0.58 -24.34
CA HIS A 61 -0.49 -0.75 -23.29
C HIS A 61 0.49 0.42 -23.17
N ASP A 62 0.89 1.02 -24.30
CA ASP A 62 1.87 2.12 -24.32
C ASP A 62 1.23 3.51 -24.25
N ARG A 63 -0.09 3.61 -24.03
CA ARG A 63 -0.78 4.89 -23.99
C ARG A 63 -0.63 5.55 -22.62
N PRO A 64 -0.13 6.81 -22.54
CA PRO A 64 0.06 7.50 -21.27
C PRO A 64 -1.22 7.57 -20.43
N GLU A 65 -2.38 7.79 -21.06
CA GLU A 65 -3.65 7.92 -20.35
C GLU A 65 -4.11 6.59 -19.73
N VAL A 66 -3.78 5.46 -20.38
CA VAL A 66 -4.10 4.12 -19.87
C VAL A 66 -3.13 3.71 -18.76
N ILE A 67 -1.85 4.09 -18.89
CA ILE A 67 -0.87 3.93 -17.82
C ILE A 67 -1.29 4.76 -16.59
N GLU A 68 -1.79 5.97 -16.78
CA GLU A 68 -2.32 6.81 -15.70
C GLU A 68 -3.55 6.20 -15.03
N LEU A 69 -4.52 5.70 -15.81
CA LEU A 69 -5.67 4.96 -15.28
C LEU A 69 -5.21 3.76 -14.43
N TYR A 70 -4.24 3.00 -14.94
CA TYR A 70 -3.77 1.80 -14.25
C TYR A 70 -3.13 2.16 -12.91
N ASN A 71 -2.18 3.10 -12.91
CA ASN A 71 -1.44 3.49 -11.72
C ASN A 71 -2.25 4.34 -10.74
N GLY A 72 -3.27 5.07 -11.20
CA GLY A 72 -4.03 6.02 -10.39
C GLY A 72 -5.38 5.50 -9.89
N VAL A 73 -5.92 4.43 -10.48
CA VAL A 73 -7.24 3.90 -10.12
C VAL A 73 -7.21 2.38 -9.99
N ILE A 74 -6.80 1.66 -11.04
CA ILE A 74 -6.88 0.19 -11.05
C ILE A 74 -5.98 -0.40 -9.95
N GLN A 75 -4.76 0.11 -9.81
CA GLN A 75 -3.81 -0.36 -8.81
C GLN A 75 -4.33 -0.18 -7.38
N ASP A 76 -5.00 0.94 -7.09
CA ASP A 76 -5.58 1.20 -5.77
C ASP A 76 -6.69 0.19 -5.45
N LYS A 77 -7.55 -0.14 -6.42
CA LYS A 77 -8.63 -1.12 -6.25
C LYS A 77 -8.10 -2.56 -6.14
N LEU A 78 -7.07 -2.92 -6.90
CA LEU A 78 -6.40 -4.23 -6.79
C LEU A 78 -5.80 -4.43 -5.40
N VAL A 79 -5.22 -3.37 -4.84
CA VAL A 79 -4.63 -3.48 -3.52
C VAL A 79 -5.69 -3.47 -2.43
N ALA A 80 -6.81 -2.75 -2.59
CA ALA A 80 -7.93 -2.84 -1.65
C ALA A 80 -8.42 -4.29 -1.46
N ALA A 81 -8.50 -5.09 -2.53
CA ALA A 81 -8.81 -6.52 -2.44
C ALA A 81 -7.77 -7.28 -1.62
N SER A 82 -6.49 -7.02 -1.88
CA SER A 82 -5.36 -7.65 -1.18
C SER A 82 -5.32 -7.30 0.31
N LEU A 83 -5.62 -6.05 0.66
CA LEU A 83 -5.67 -5.56 2.05
C LEU A 83 -6.83 -6.16 2.84
N ASN A 84 -7.98 -6.36 2.20
CA ASN A 84 -9.18 -6.91 2.84
C ASN A 84 -9.02 -8.37 3.29
N ARG A 85 -7.98 -9.06 2.82
CA ARG A 85 -7.61 -10.39 3.32
C ARG A 85 -7.04 -10.38 4.74
N TYR A 86 -6.62 -9.22 5.22
CA TYR A 86 -5.94 -9.05 6.50
C TYR A 86 -6.72 -8.09 7.40
N ALA A 87 -6.81 -8.45 8.68
CA ALA A 87 -7.44 -7.58 9.68
C ALA A 87 -6.74 -6.20 9.73
N PRO A 88 -7.47 -5.11 9.99
CA PRO A 88 -6.86 -3.81 10.22
C PRO A 88 -5.73 -3.88 11.25
N GLY A 89 -4.59 -3.25 10.92
CA GLY A 89 -3.39 -3.23 11.75
C GLY A 89 -2.48 -4.46 11.65
N HIS A 90 -2.91 -5.55 10.99
CA HIS A 90 -2.09 -6.74 10.83
C HIS A 90 -0.75 -6.40 10.15
N PRO A 91 0.42 -6.88 10.62
CA PRO A 91 1.72 -6.47 10.08
C PRO A 91 1.85 -6.63 8.55
N VAL A 92 1.37 -7.73 7.98
CA VAL A 92 1.31 -7.91 6.50
C VAL A 92 0.47 -6.83 5.82
N ARG A 93 -0.68 -6.45 6.39
CA ARG A 93 -1.52 -5.37 5.85
C ARG A 93 -0.75 -4.06 5.81
N VAL A 94 -0.04 -3.75 6.89
CA VAL A 94 0.77 -2.53 7.00
C VAL A 94 1.88 -2.50 5.95
N TYR A 95 2.56 -3.63 5.70
CA TYR A 95 3.56 -3.69 4.61
C TYR A 95 2.94 -3.43 3.24
N LEU A 96 1.76 -3.99 2.96
CA LEU A 96 1.05 -3.76 1.71
C LEU A 96 0.60 -2.30 1.55
N GLU A 97 0.14 -1.67 2.64
CA GLU A 97 -0.21 -0.24 2.66
C GLU A 97 1.03 0.65 2.42
N GLU A 98 2.21 0.25 2.91
CA GLU A 98 3.45 0.98 2.61
C GLU A 98 3.93 0.74 1.18
N ASN A 99 3.76 -0.46 0.62
CA ASN A 99 4.02 -0.73 -0.80
C ASN A 99 3.15 0.15 -1.70
N LEU A 100 1.89 0.40 -1.31
CA LEU A 100 1.03 1.39 -1.98
C LEU A 100 1.59 2.80 -1.93
N LEU A 101 2.05 3.23 -0.75
CA LEU A 101 2.64 4.55 -0.59
C LEU A 101 3.87 4.72 -1.50
N ILE A 102 4.73 3.70 -1.58
CA ILE A 102 5.89 3.68 -2.49
C ILE A 102 5.44 3.83 -3.95
N ARG A 103 4.43 3.05 -4.38
CA ARG A 103 3.87 3.12 -5.75
C ARG A 103 3.30 4.51 -6.05
N SER A 104 2.59 5.12 -5.09
CA SER A 104 2.05 6.47 -5.20
C SER A 104 3.15 7.53 -5.31
N LEU A 105 4.22 7.43 -4.53
CA LEU A 105 5.39 8.33 -4.62
C LEU A 105 6.07 8.23 -5.99
N PHE A 106 6.22 7.02 -6.53
CA PHE A 106 6.73 6.85 -7.90
C PHE A 106 5.77 7.38 -8.95
N SER A 107 4.47 7.20 -8.79
CA SER A 107 3.46 7.80 -9.70
C SER A 107 3.62 9.33 -9.73
N GLN A 108 3.80 9.97 -8.58
CA GLN A 108 4.06 11.41 -8.49
C GLN A 108 5.39 11.81 -9.14
N LEU A 109 6.47 11.05 -8.93
CA LEU A 109 7.76 11.27 -9.61
C LEU A 109 7.62 11.14 -11.14
N ASN A 110 6.85 10.17 -11.62
CA ASN A 110 6.64 9.94 -13.05
C ASN A 110 5.84 11.06 -13.73
N LYS A 111 4.93 11.73 -13.00
CA LYS A 111 4.19 12.90 -13.51
C LYS A 111 5.10 14.10 -13.79
N ILE A 112 6.24 14.19 -13.11
CA ILE A 112 7.23 15.27 -13.31
C ILE A 112 8.48 14.80 -14.06
N ALA A 113 8.50 13.54 -14.53
CA ALA A 113 9.58 12.95 -15.28
C ALA A 113 9.54 13.34 -16.79
N PRO A 114 10.70 13.47 -17.46
CA PRO A 114 12.02 13.54 -16.86
C PRO A 114 12.13 14.76 -15.95
N ILE A 115 12.80 14.59 -14.81
CA ILE A 115 13.03 15.68 -13.87
C ILE A 115 13.78 16.78 -14.61
N THR A 116 13.35 18.02 -14.42
CA THR A 116 13.99 19.23 -14.93
C THR A 116 14.16 20.22 -13.79
N GLU A 117 14.95 21.28 -14.00
CA GLU A 117 15.26 22.23 -12.94
C GLU A 117 14.02 22.87 -12.27
N PRO A 118 12.95 23.23 -13.00
CA PRO A 118 11.69 23.67 -12.39
C PRO A 118 11.06 22.65 -11.44
N HIS A 119 11.24 21.35 -11.70
CA HIS A 119 10.66 20.26 -10.89
C HIS A 119 11.62 19.74 -9.81
N ARG A 120 12.89 20.20 -9.79
CA ARG A 120 13.93 19.67 -8.91
C ARG A 120 13.52 19.68 -7.44
N LYS A 121 12.91 20.78 -6.98
CA LYS A 121 12.49 20.88 -5.57
C LYS A 121 11.37 19.92 -5.21
N ALA A 122 10.42 19.70 -6.12
CA ALA A 122 9.36 18.70 -5.93
C ALA A 122 9.95 17.28 -5.91
N ALA A 123 10.88 16.98 -6.81
CA ALA A 123 11.59 15.70 -6.82
C ALA A 123 12.38 15.48 -5.51
N GLU A 124 13.04 16.52 -4.97
CA GLU A 124 13.78 16.44 -3.71
C GLU A 124 12.87 16.03 -2.54
N VAL A 125 11.67 16.59 -2.46
CA VAL A 125 10.67 16.24 -1.43
C VAL A 125 10.23 14.78 -1.59
N LEU A 126 9.82 14.38 -2.80
CA LEU A 126 9.35 13.02 -3.08
C LEU A 126 10.43 11.95 -2.82
N ILE A 127 11.70 12.23 -3.16
CA ILE A 127 12.83 11.36 -2.84
C ILE A 127 13.06 11.31 -1.33
N GLY A 128 12.88 12.43 -0.65
CA GLY A 128 12.91 12.54 0.80
C GLY A 128 11.91 11.58 1.45
N ASP A 129 10.66 11.64 1.03
CA ASP A 129 9.55 10.81 1.51
C ASP A 129 9.77 9.33 1.17
N LEU A 130 10.19 9.02 -0.07
CA LEU A 130 10.47 7.65 -0.52
C LEU A 130 11.54 6.98 0.34
N SER A 131 12.52 7.75 0.80
CA SER A 131 13.60 7.22 1.62
C SER A 131 13.19 6.83 3.03
N ASN A 132 11.96 7.15 3.46
CA ASN A 132 11.40 6.58 4.70
C ASN A 132 11.17 5.06 4.58
N VAL A 133 11.29 4.46 3.39
CA VAL A 133 11.30 3.01 3.18
C VAL A 133 12.36 2.29 4.00
N GLU A 134 13.37 3.01 4.51
CA GLU A 134 14.30 2.46 5.50
C GLU A 134 13.56 1.83 6.70
N LEU A 135 12.51 2.47 7.20
CA LEU A 135 11.72 1.94 8.32
C LEU A 135 11.01 0.64 7.93
N HIS A 136 10.47 0.58 6.72
CA HIS A 136 9.86 -0.62 6.16
C HIS A 136 10.87 -1.79 6.05
N TYR A 137 12.11 -1.53 5.62
CA TYR A 137 13.16 -2.55 5.56
C TYR A 137 13.65 -2.97 6.95
N LEU A 138 13.87 -2.03 7.86
CA LEU A 138 14.28 -2.32 9.22
C LEU A 138 13.27 -3.21 9.95
N ARG A 139 11.95 -2.98 9.77
CA ARG A 139 10.94 -3.87 10.36
C ARG A 139 11.00 -5.29 9.79
N LYS A 140 11.19 -5.45 8.48
CA LYS A 140 11.37 -6.79 7.91
C LYS A 140 12.63 -7.48 8.43
N GLU A 141 13.76 -6.76 8.45
CA GLU A 141 15.05 -7.28 8.86
C GLU A 141 15.12 -7.63 10.36
N ASN A 142 14.47 -6.84 11.22
CA ASN A 142 14.56 -7.02 12.67
C ASN A 142 13.36 -7.74 13.30
N GLN A 143 12.22 -7.79 12.61
CA GLN A 143 11.00 -8.43 13.13
C GLN A 143 10.58 -9.63 12.28
N LEU A 144 10.34 -9.45 10.98
CA LEU A 144 9.80 -10.52 10.14
C LEU A 144 10.81 -11.66 9.91
N PHE A 145 12.00 -11.32 9.42
CA PHE A 145 13.01 -12.31 9.03
C PHE A 145 13.45 -13.21 10.19
N PRO A 146 13.72 -12.70 11.42
CA PRO A 146 14.06 -13.56 12.54
C PRO A 146 12.93 -14.54 12.93
N LEU A 147 11.66 -14.18 12.70
CA LEU A 147 10.55 -15.11 12.92
C LEU A 147 10.54 -16.21 11.86
N LEU A 148 10.68 -15.87 10.58
CA LEU A 148 10.71 -16.85 9.49
C LEU A 148 11.89 -17.83 9.62
N GLU A 149 13.06 -17.34 10.07
CA GLU A 149 14.24 -18.17 10.33
C GLU A 149 14.01 -19.19 11.46
N ARG A 150 13.20 -18.88 12.48
CA ARG A 150 12.82 -19.86 13.52
C ARG A 150 11.97 -20.99 12.98
N HIS A 151 11.25 -20.74 11.89
CA HIS A 151 10.50 -21.74 11.11
C HIS A 151 11.34 -22.37 9.99
N GLU A 152 12.67 -22.27 10.08
CA GLU A 152 13.63 -22.84 9.13
C GLU A 152 13.47 -22.31 7.69
N TRP A 153 12.89 -21.12 7.53
CA TRP A 153 12.73 -20.44 6.25
C TRP A 153 13.60 -19.18 6.16
N ASP A 154 14.89 -19.38 5.93
CA ASP A 154 15.93 -18.34 5.86
C ASP A 154 16.22 -17.81 4.44
N GLY A 155 15.61 -18.43 3.41
CA GLY A 155 15.74 -18.00 2.02
C GLY A 155 15.43 -16.50 1.80
N PRO A 156 14.37 -15.93 2.41
CA PRO A 156 14.09 -14.51 2.30
C PRO A 156 15.20 -13.61 2.84
N SER A 157 15.68 -13.84 4.06
CA SER A 157 16.68 -12.98 4.69
C SER A 157 18.01 -13.00 3.95
N ASN A 158 18.43 -14.17 3.45
CA ASN A 158 19.65 -14.33 2.66
C ASN A 158 19.59 -13.62 1.29
N ASN A 159 18.42 -13.58 0.65
CA ASN A 159 18.29 -13.07 -0.73
C ASN A 159 17.83 -11.60 -0.80
N MET A 160 17.04 -11.13 0.16
CA MET A 160 16.44 -9.79 0.12
C MET A 160 17.33 -8.73 0.76
N TRP A 161 18.14 -9.08 1.76
CA TRP A 161 19.00 -8.12 2.45
C TRP A 161 20.00 -7.41 1.51
N PRO A 162 20.72 -8.12 0.61
CA PRO A 162 21.58 -7.43 -0.35
C PRO A 162 20.81 -6.46 -1.26
N ILE A 163 19.57 -6.80 -1.61
CA ILE A 163 18.69 -5.94 -2.42
C ILE A 163 18.28 -4.69 -1.63
N HIS A 164 17.96 -4.82 -0.34
CA HIS A 164 17.71 -3.67 0.54
C HIS A 164 18.92 -2.72 0.56
N ASP A 165 20.14 -3.26 0.66
CA ASP A 165 21.37 -2.46 0.68
C ASP A 165 21.63 -1.74 -0.65
N GLU A 166 21.36 -2.40 -1.78
CA GLU A 166 21.42 -1.79 -3.11
C GLU A 166 20.42 -0.64 -3.24
N ILE A 167 19.18 -0.83 -2.78
CA ILE A 167 18.13 0.20 -2.78
C ILE A 167 18.53 1.38 -1.87
N ARG A 168 19.04 1.12 -0.66
CA ARG A 168 19.56 2.15 0.26
C ARG A 168 20.66 2.99 -0.40
N ALA A 169 21.60 2.34 -1.07
CA ALA A 169 22.67 3.02 -1.79
C ALA A 169 22.14 3.91 -2.91
N LYS A 170 21.17 3.42 -3.70
CA LYS A 170 20.52 4.18 -4.78
C LYS A 170 19.69 5.36 -4.25
N LEU A 171 18.98 5.21 -3.14
CA LEU A 171 18.24 6.31 -2.49
C LEU A 171 19.18 7.41 -2.01
N LYS A 172 20.30 7.02 -1.36
CA LYS A 172 21.34 7.97 -0.95
C LYS A 172 21.95 8.70 -2.15
N GLN A 173 22.19 7.97 -3.24
CA GLN A 173 22.68 8.56 -4.49
C GLN A 173 21.65 9.54 -5.08
N ALA A 174 20.38 9.17 -5.18
CA ALA A 174 19.31 10.03 -5.68
C ALA A 174 19.20 11.34 -4.88
N ARG A 175 19.26 11.26 -3.53
CA ARG A 175 19.29 12.43 -2.64
C ARG A 175 20.49 13.35 -2.91
N THR A 176 21.65 12.78 -3.18
CA THR A 176 22.85 13.55 -3.50
C THR A 176 22.70 14.25 -4.86
N LEU A 177 22.30 13.51 -5.89
CA LEU A 177 22.15 14.01 -7.25
C LEU A 177 21.09 15.12 -7.36
N VAL A 178 19.96 14.99 -6.68
CA VAL A 178 18.91 16.03 -6.68
C VAL A 178 19.38 17.30 -5.97
N GLY A 179 20.18 17.20 -4.91
CA GLY A 179 20.77 18.34 -4.21
C GLY A 179 21.84 19.07 -5.03
N GLU A 180 22.64 18.32 -5.79
CA GLU A 180 23.69 18.86 -6.68
C GLU A 180 23.14 19.42 -8.01
N GLY A 181 21.87 19.18 -8.33
CA GLY A 181 21.29 19.56 -9.63
C GLY A 181 21.79 18.71 -10.80
N ALA A 182 22.32 17.51 -10.52
CA ALA A 182 22.81 16.56 -11.52
C ALA A 182 21.65 15.80 -12.21
N ILE A 183 20.78 16.55 -12.90
CA ILE A 183 19.46 16.09 -13.39
C ILE A 183 19.54 14.86 -14.31
N GLU A 184 20.49 14.81 -15.23
CA GLU A 184 20.58 13.69 -16.19
C GLU A 184 20.86 12.37 -15.46
N THR A 185 21.88 12.37 -14.59
CA THR A 185 22.22 11.21 -13.76
C THR A 185 21.11 10.88 -12.76
N LEU A 186 20.41 11.90 -12.23
CA LEU A 186 19.25 11.70 -11.36
C LEU A 186 18.15 10.90 -12.06
N ASN A 187 17.79 11.26 -13.29
CA ASN A 187 16.73 10.57 -14.04
C ASN A 187 17.08 9.08 -14.26
N SER A 188 18.32 8.77 -14.65
CA SER A 188 18.77 7.38 -14.78
C SER A 188 18.76 6.63 -13.44
N CYS A 189 19.19 7.29 -12.35
CA CYS A 189 19.16 6.73 -11.00
C CYS A 189 17.74 6.40 -10.55
N LEU A 190 16.78 7.32 -10.75
CA LEU A 190 15.38 7.14 -10.37
C LEU A 190 14.71 6.02 -11.18
N GLY A 191 14.98 5.94 -12.49
CA GLY A 191 14.45 4.85 -13.32
C GLY A 191 14.94 3.47 -12.85
N SER A 192 16.25 3.36 -12.55
CA SER A 192 16.80 2.11 -11.99
C SER A 192 16.24 1.78 -10.62
N LEU A 193 16.10 2.79 -9.74
CA LEU A 193 15.56 2.62 -8.39
C LEU A 193 14.11 2.14 -8.42
N GLN A 194 13.27 2.74 -9.28
CA GLN A 194 11.88 2.34 -9.44
C GLN A 194 11.75 0.88 -9.86
N ILE A 195 12.51 0.46 -10.88
CA ILE A 195 12.48 -0.93 -11.37
C ILE A 195 12.81 -1.90 -10.23
N GLU A 196 13.83 -1.61 -9.44
CA GLU A 196 14.30 -2.49 -8.38
C GLU A 196 13.32 -2.56 -7.19
N MET A 197 12.82 -1.42 -6.73
CA MET A 197 11.82 -1.38 -5.65
C MET A 197 10.51 -2.06 -6.06
N LEU A 198 10.01 -1.79 -7.27
CA LEU A 198 8.79 -2.46 -7.78
C LEU A 198 8.99 -3.98 -7.88
N ARG A 199 10.15 -4.44 -8.37
CA ARG A 199 10.47 -5.87 -8.43
C ARG A 199 10.49 -6.51 -7.05
N LEU A 200 11.14 -5.87 -6.07
CA LEU A 200 11.20 -6.40 -4.71
C LEU A 200 9.80 -6.50 -4.09
N MET A 201 8.97 -5.46 -4.24
CA MET A 201 7.59 -5.48 -3.76
C MET A 201 6.77 -6.60 -4.41
N SER A 202 6.93 -6.88 -5.71
CA SER A 202 6.26 -8.03 -6.34
C SER A 202 6.69 -9.37 -5.71
N ILE A 203 7.99 -9.57 -5.43
CA ILE A 203 8.46 -10.77 -4.74
C ILE A 203 7.85 -10.88 -3.34
N GLU A 204 7.70 -9.75 -2.65
CA GLU A 204 7.09 -9.71 -1.33
C GLU A 204 5.62 -10.10 -1.35
N GLU A 205 4.87 -9.47 -2.24
CA GLU A 205 3.42 -9.64 -2.41
C GLU A 205 3.07 -11.06 -2.88
N GLU A 206 3.86 -11.63 -3.80
CA GLU A 206 3.58 -12.93 -4.43
C GLU A 206 4.16 -14.11 -3.66
N THR A 207 5.26 -13.92 -2.93
CA THR A 207 5.99 -15.01 -2.29
C THR A 207 6.21 -14.77 -0.80
N LEU A 208 6.80 -13.64 -0.39
CA LEU A 208 7.18 -13.45 1.02
C LEU A 208 5.98 -13.52 1.96
N PHE A 209 4.98 -12.67 1.73
CA PHE A 209 3.84 -12.52 2.63
C PHE A 209 2.91 -13.73 2.61
N PRO A 210 2.57 -14.34 1.46
CA PRO A 210 1.77 -15.56 1.45
C PRO A 210 2.41 -16.70 2.25
N ASN A 211 3.70 -16.97 2.05
CA ASN A 211 4.38 -18.03 2.81
C ASN A 211 4.53 -17.66 4.30
N ALA A 212 4.81 -16.40 4.62
CA ALA A 212 4.86 -15.95 6.02
C ALA A 212 3.52 -16.17 6.73
N MET A 213 2.40 -15.96 6.05
CA MET A 213 1.06 -16.23 6.59
C MET A 213 0.75 -17.71 6.79
N GLU A 214 1.38 -18.59 6.01
CA GLU A 214 1.25 -20.05 6.19
C GLU A 214 2.13 -20.57 7.34
N LEU A 215 3.27 -19.92 7.59
CA LEU A 215 4.25 -20.35 8.60
C LEU A 215 4.00 -19.76 9.99
N LEU A 216 3.70 -18.46 10.08
CA LEU A 216 3.67 -17.74 11.34
C LEU A 216 2.30 -17.83 12.03
N GLU A 217 2.33 -18.05 13.34
CA GLU A 217 1.12 -18.07 14.18
C GLU A 217 0.65 -16.66 14.55
N GLU A 218 -0.64 -16.52 14.87
CA GLU A 218 -1.24 -15.23 15.27
C GLU A 218 -0.50 -14.55 16.42
N GLN A 219 0.03 -15.32 17.38
CA GLN A 219 0.77 -14.78 18.52
C GLN A 219 2.13 -14.18 18.11
N GLU A 220 2.78 -14.72 17.08
CA GLU A 220 4.03 -14.20 16.55
C GLU A 220 3.78 -12.87 15.83
N TRP A 221 2.68 -12.77 15.08
CA TRP A 221 2.26 -11.51 14.46
C TRP A 221 1.97 -10.40 15.49
N LYS A 222 1.40 -10.76 16.66
CA LYS A 222 1.19 -9.79 17.76
C LYS A 222 2.51 -9.30 18.34
N GLN A 223 3.44 -10.21 18.61
CA GLN A 223 4.77 -9.85 19.12
C GLN A 223 5.53 -8.97 18.12
N MET A 224 5.44 -9.31 16.83
CA MET A 224 6.00 -8.50 15.75
C MET A 224 5.43 -7.08 15.75
N ARG A 225 4.10 -6.92 15.88
CA ARG A 225 3.46 -5.59 15.90
C ARG A 225 3.91 -4.73 17.08
N GLU A 226 4.20 -5.33 18.23
CA GLU A 226 4.77 -4.63 19.39
C GLU A 226 6.20 -4.15 19.09
N GLY A 227 7.04 -5.01 18.51
CA GLY A 227 8.41 -4.66 18.11
C GLY A 227 8.48 -3.63 16.96
N ASP A 228 7.51 -3.64 16.05
CA ASP A 228 7.38 -2.66 14.96
C ASP A 228 7.30 -1.22 15.48
N ALA A 229 6.71 -1.00 16.66
CA ALA A 229 6.55 0.32 17.26
C ALA A 229 7.86 0.98 17.70
N GLU A 230 8.89 0.18 18.03
CA GLU A 230 10.22 0.71 18.38
C GLU A 230 10.97 1.22 17.15
N ILE A 231 10.61 0.71 15.96
CA ILE A 231 11.25 1.05 14.69
C ILE A 231 10.47 2.19 14.00
N GLY A 232 9.14 2.07 13.92
CA GLY A 232 8.26 3.05 13.27
C GLY A 232 7.90 2.71 11.82
N TRP A 233 7.14 3.59 11.16
CA TRP A 233 6.53 3.36 9.85
C TRP A 233 6.88 4.43 8.82
N MET A 234 6.72 4.11 7.53
CA MET A 234 6.82 5.12 6.46
C MET A 234 5.74 6.20 6.61
N PHE A 235 4.61 5.86 7.22
CA PHE A 235 3.51 6.79 7.45
C PHE A 235 3.88 7.85 8.49
N ALA A 236 3.30 9.04 8.33
CA ALA A 236 3.40 10.09 9.34
C ALA A 236 2.66 9.73 10.65
N GLU A 237 1.61 8.91 10.55
CA GLU A 237 0.81 8.42 11.68
C GLU A 237 1.01 6.92 11.87
N GLU A 238 1.05 6.46 13.12
CA GLU A 238 1.15 5.04 13.43
C GLU A 238 -0.09 4.27 12.97
N PRO A 239 0.07 3.12 12.29
CA PRO A 239 -1.04 2.25 11.91
C PRO A 239 -1.83 1.73 13.11
N VAL A 240 -3.10 1.37 12.87
CA VAL A 240 -3.97 0.73 13.87
C VAL A 240 -3.24 -0.46 14.53
N MET A 241 -3.37 -0.62 15.84
CA MET A 241 -2.76 -1.75 16.55
C MET A 241 -3.39 -3.09 16.15
N PHE A 242 -2.60 -4.15 16.21
CA PHE A 242 -3.06 -5.53 15.96
C PHE A 242 -2.76 -6.44 17.18
N PRO A 243 -3.79 -7.10 17.75
CA PRO A 243 -5.20 -6.97 17.40
C PRO A 243 -5.72 -5.56 17.72
N PRO A 244 -6.78 -5.08 17.05
CA PRO A 244 -7.39 -3.81 17.41
C PRO A 244 -7.80 -3.89 18.87
N GLN A 245 -7.24 -3.02 19.72
CA GLN A 245 -7.73 -2.90 21.08
C GLN A 245 -9.20 -2.52 20.99
N SER A 246 -10.07 -3.26 21.69
CA SER A 246 -11.42 -2.76 21.89
C SER A 246 -11.25 -1.38 22.49
N THR A 247 -11.83 -0.37 21.85
CA THR A 247 -11.93 0.95 22.45
C THR A 247 -12.80 0.77 23.68
N GLY A 248 -12.13 0.49 24.80
CA GLY A 248 -12.74 0.21 26.08
C GLY A 248 -13.40 1.47 26.60
N ARG A 249 -14.59 1.79 26.09
CA ARG A 249 -15.65 2.26 26.96
C ARG A 249 -16.12 1.04 27.74
N SER A 250 -15.29 0.63 28.69
CA SER A 250 -15.74 -0.18 29.81
C SER A 250 -16.75 0.68 30.55
N GLU A 251 -18.04 0.53 30.23
CA GLU A 251 -19.05 0.66 31.26
C GLU A 251 -18.76 -0.46 32.24
N ALA A 252 -17.86 -0.17 33.20
CA ALA A 252 -17.82 -0.88 34.44
C ALA A 252 -19.21 -0.68 35.06
N VAL A 253 -20.11 -1.64 34.81
CA VAL A 253 -21.23 -1.87 35.68
C VAL A 253 -20.60 -2.34 36.99
N ASP A 254 -20.32 -1.37 37.85
CA ASP A 254 -20.07 -1.64 39.26
C ASP A 254 -21.38 -2.21 39.83
N ASP A 255 -21.46 -3.54 39.90
CA ASP A 255 -22.57 -4.29 40.51
C ASP A 255 -22.76 -3.95 42.00
N ASN A 256 -21.96 -3.04 42.57
CA ASN A 256 -22.11 -2.50 43.91
C ASN A 256 -22.53 -1.02 43.98
N TYR A 257 -22.88 -0.35 42.88
CA TYR A 257 -23.42 1.02 42.96
C TYR A 257 -24.89 1.01 43.42
N VAL A 258 -25.10 1.10 44.74
CA VAL A 258 -26.42 1.38 45.31
C VAL A 258 -26.70 2.88 45.20
N HIS A 259 -27.63 3.24 44.33
CA HIS A 259 -28.07 4.63 44.13
C HIS A 259 -28.71 5.16 45.44
N PRO A 260 -28.41 6.40 45.88
CA PRO A 260 -28.91 6.97 47.15
C PRO A 260 -30.45 7.01 47.32
N SER A 261 -31.21 6.78 46.24
CA SER A 261 -32.66 6.67 46.28
C SER A 261 -33.18 5.28 46.67
N GLN A 262 -32.31 4.29 46.85
CA GLN A 262 -32.65 2.93 47.29
C GLN A 262 -32.45 2.71 48.80
N LEU A 263 -31.97 3.71 49.53
CA LEU A 263 -31.93 3.70 51.00
C LEU A 263 -33.31 4.06 51.54
N THR A 264 -34.17 3.06 51.75
CA THR A 264 -35.41 3.23 52.51
C THR A 264 -35.18 2.95 53.99
N GLU A 265 -35.41 4.00 54.79
CA GLU A 265 -35.70 4.05 56.23
C GLU A 265 -34.51 4.24 57.22
N PRO A 266 -34.73 5.02 58.31
CA PRO A 266 -33.69 5.72 59.06
C PRO A 266 -33.09 4.84 60.17
N SER A 267 -31.76 4.83 60.29
CA SER A 267 -31.11 4.22 61.44
C SER A 267 -31.35 5.05 62.70
N GLU A 268 -32.14 4.50 63.64
CA GLU A 268 -32.11 4.94 65.03
C GLU A 268 -30.68 4.80 65.57
N LEU A 269 -30.10 5.93 65.97
CA LEU A 269 -28.88 5.98 66.76
C LEU A 269 -29.22 5.61 68.22
N PRO A 270 -28.34 4.91 68.95
CA PRO A 270 -28.36 4.97 70.42
C PRO A 270 -27.91 6.34 70.94
#